data_AF-A0A7C5VBG0-F1
#
_entry.id   AF-A0A7C5VBG0-F1
#
_cell.length_a   1.000
_cell.length_b   1.000
_cell.length_c   1.000
_cell.angle_alpha   90.00
_cell.angle_beta   90.00
_cell.angle_gamma   90.00
#
_symmetry.space_group_name_H-M   'P 1'
#
loop_
_entity.id
_entity.type
_entity.pdbx_description
1 polymer ?
#
loop_
_entity_poly.entity_id
_entity_poly.type
_entity_poly.pdbx_seq_one_letter_code
_entity_poly.pdbx_strand_id
1 'polypeptide(L)' 'GPRVIYVRKAPPPVRVEVRPAKPFPNAVWISGYWRWNGTRYVWVAGRWVRPRRGYAWVPGHWRHTRHGWRWVPGHWKRIR' A
#
# COMPACT_ATOMS: atom_id res chain seq x y z
N GLY A 1 -13.39 15.94 -6.70
CA GLY A 1 -12.96 14.86 -5.79
C GLY A 1 -12.00 13.91 -6.51
N PRO A 2 -11.15 13.13 -5.81
CA PRO A 2 -10.21 12.24 -6.48
C PRO A 2 -10.94 11.15 -7.27
N ARG A 3 -10.53 10.94 -8.52
CA ARG A 3 -11.13 9.96 -9.44
C ARG A 3 -10.76 8.54 -9.00
N VAL A 4 -11.75 7.72 -8.67
CA VAL A 4 -11.54 6.28 -8.41
C VAL A 4 -11.32 5.59 -9.75
N ILE A 5 -10.16 4.94 -9.91
CA ILE A 5 -9.83 4.15 -11.10
C ILE A 5 -10.15 2.69 -10.81
N TYR A 6 -10.91 2.08 -11.71
CA TYR A 6 -11.17 0.65 -11.74
C TYR A 6 -10.31 0.00 -12.83
N VAL A 7 -9.57 -1.03 -12.45
CA VAL A 7 -8.72 -1.82 -13.34
C VAL A 7 -9.38 -3.18 -13.55
N ARG A 8 -9.65 -3.55 -14.80
CA ARG A 8 -10.27 -4.86 -15.10
C ARG A 8 -9.31 -6.03 -14.82
N LYS A 9 -8.03 -5.84 -15.11
CA LYS A 9 -6.99 -6.86 -14.86
C LYS A 9 -6.74 -6.99 -13.36
N ALA A 10 -6.64 -8.21 -12.86
CA ALA A 10 -6.24 -8.44 -11.48
C ALA A 10 -4.78 -7.98 -11.24
N PRO A 11 -4.47 -7.40 -10.06
CA PRO A 11 -3.09 -7.16 -9.69
C PRO A 11 -2.34 -8.49 -9.59
N PRO A 12 -1.04 -8.53 -9.92
CA PRO A 12 -0.22 -9.68 -9.60
C PRO A 12 -0.20 -9.94 -8.08
N PRO A 13 0.20 -11.15 -7.64
CA PRO A 13 0.46 -11.41 -6.23
C PRO A 13 1.41 -10.37 -5.64
N VAL A 14 1.19 -9.98 -4.38
CA VAL A 14 2.11 -9.08 -3.67
C VAL A 14 3.48 -9.75 -3.57
N ARG A 15 4.54 -8.96 -3.74
CA ARG A 15 5.91 -9.48 -3.60
C ARG A 15 6.29 -9.54 -2.14
N VAL A 16 7.01 -10.60 -1.77
CA VAL A 16 7.72 -10.65 -0.50
C VAL A 16 8.99 -9.80 -0.65
N GLU A 17 9.20 -8.88 0.27
CA GLU A 17 10.38 -8.01 0.28
C GLU A 17 11.27 -8.36 1.48
N VAL A 18 12.56 -8.54 1.21
CA VAL A 18 13.58 -8.47 2.27
C VAL A 18 13.63 -7.03 2.73
N ARG A 19 13.33 -6.79 4.01
CA ARG A 19 13.35 -5.44 4.58
C ARG A 19 14.81 -5.05 4.85
N PRO A 20 15.26 -3.87 4.42
CA PRO A 20 16.57 -3.38 4.84
C PRO A 20 16.59 -3.15 6.35
N ALA A 21 17.79 -3.02 6.92
CA ALA A 21 17.97 -2.69 8.32
C ALA A 21 17.12 -1.48 8.72
N LYS A 22 16.57 -1.53 9.94
CA LYS A 22 15.71 -0.47 10.44
C LYS A 22 16.56 0.78 10.69
N PRO A 23 16.21 1.96 10.13
CA PRO A 23 17.06 3.14 10.22
C PRO A 23 17.04 3.83 11.59
N PHE A 24 16.01 3.60 12.41
CA PHE A 24 15.89 4.13 13.77
C PHE A 24 14.92 3.26 14.61
N PRO A 25 15.00 3.29 15.96
CA PRO A 25 14.02 2.64 16.82
C PRO A 25 12.60 3.06 16.41
N ASN A 26 11.57 2.23 16.61
CA ASN A 26 10.16 2.54 16.30
C ASN A 26 9.74 2.84 14.83
N ALA A 27 10.66 2.95 13.85
CA ALA A 27 10.29 3.02 12.42
C ALA A 27 9.25 1.95 12.03
N VAL A 28 8.30 2.34 11.18
CA VAL A 28 7.21 1.49 10.71
C VAL A 28 7.48 1.10 9.26
N TRP A 29 7.35 -0.19 8.96
CA TRP A 29 7.46 -0.69 7.59
C TRP A 29 6.14 -0.45 6.84
N ILE A 30 6.18 0.32 5.77
CA ILE A 30 5.12 0.35 4.77
C ILE A 30 5.52 -0.66 3.70
N SER A 31 4.76 -1.76 3.58
CA SER A 31 4.97 -2.77 2.55
C SER A 31 4.86 -2.19 1.15
N GLY A 32 5.65 -2.71 0.22
CA GLY A 32 5.48 -2.39 -1.19
C GLY A 32 4.12 -2.82 -1.72
N TYR A 33 3.75 -2.25 -2.87
CA TYR A 33 2.46 -2.49 -3.49
C TYR A 33 2.52 -2.32 -5.01
N TRP A 34 1.58 -2.95 -5.70
CA TRP A 34 1.38 -2.73 -7.12
C TRP A 34 0.63 -1.40 -7.34
N ARG A 35 1.26 -0.43 -8.01
CA ARG A 35 0.58 0.78 -8.48
C ARG A 35 0.13 0.58 -9.93
N TRP A 36 -1.10 0.97 -10.26
CA TRP A 36 -1.51 1.07 -11.66
C TRP A 36 -1.02 2.41 -12.23
N ASN A 37 -0.26 2.39 -13.33
CA ASN A 37 0.28 3.60 -13.95
C ASN A 37 -0.56 4.14 -15.13
N GLY A 38 -1.74 3.56 -15.38
CA GLY A 38 -2.56 3.84 -16.56
C GLY A 38 -2.56 2.69 -17.57
N THR A 39 -1.46 1.94 -17.65
CA THR A 39 -1.27 0.86 -18.64
C THR A 39 -0.95 -0.49 -18.01
N ARG A 40 -0.15 -0.50 -16.95
CA ARG A 40 0.29 -1.72 -16.27
C ARG A 40 0.49 -1.53 -14.76
N TYR A 41 0.58 -2.65 -14.07
CA TYR A 41 1.03 -2.68 -12.67
C TYR A 41 2.54 -2.48 -12.59
N VAL A 42 2.97 -1.53 -11.77
CA VAL A 42 4.37 -1.28 -11.45
C VAL A 42 4.59 -1.48 -9.96
N TRP A 43 5.63 -2.21 -9.58
CA TRP A 43 5.95 -2.43 -8.16
C TRP A 43 6.49 -1.14 -7.58
N VAL A 44 5.90 -0.69 -6.48
CA VAL A 44 6.44 0.37 -5.63
C VAL A 44 7.02 -0.32 -4.41
N ALA A 45 8.34 -0.25 -4.26
CA ALA A 45 9.02 -0.89 -3.14
C ALA A 45 8.57 -0.34 -1.79
N GLY A 46 8.59 -1.20 -0.78
CA GLY A 46 8.32 -0.81 0.59
C GLY A 46 9.37 0.16 1.13
N ARG A 47 9.03 0.84 2.22
CA ARG A 47 9.94 1.78 2.88
C ARG A 47 9.69 1.88 4.37
N TRP A 48 10.74 2.21 5.10
CA TRP A 48 10.64 2.65 6.48
C TRP A 48 10.12 4.08 6.55
N VAL A 49 9.19 4.34 7.47
CA VAL A 49 8.69 5.69 7.77
C VAL A 49 8.72 5.97 9.27
N ARG A 50 8.68 7.25 9.63
CA ARG A 50 8.48 7.66 11.02
C ARG A 50 7.08 7.23 11.49
N PRO A 51 6.95 6.67 12.71
CA PRO A 51 5.65 6.36 13.27
C PRO A 51 4.87 7.64 13.54
N ARG A 52 3.55 7.51 13.61
CA ARG A 52 2.65 8.55 14.10
C ARG A 52 2.16 8.15 15.49
N ARG A 53 2.48 8.95 16.52
CA ARG A 53 2.15 8.66 17.92
C ARG A 53 0.64 8.43 18.09
N GLY A 54 0.27 7.28 18.65
CA GLY A 54 -1.14 6.88 18.84
C GLY A 54 -1.83 6.32 17.59
N TYR A 55 -1.09 6.00 16.52
CA TYR A 55 -1.62 5.44 15.29
C TYR A 55 -0.87 4.18 14.86
N ALA A 56 -1.59 3.25 14.26
CA ALA A 56 -1.05 2.11 13.55
C ALA A 56 -1.20 2.33 12.04
N TRP A 57 -0.22 1.85 11.27
CA TRP A 57 -0.31 1.87 9.81
C TRP A 57 -1.23 0.73 9.35
N VAL A 58 -2.22 1.06 8.52
CA VAL A 58 -3.06 0.09 7.80
C VAL A 58 -2.59 0.05 6.35
N PRO A 59 -2.02 -1.08 5.87
CA PRO A 59 -1.57 -1.19 4.50
C PRO A 59 -2.68 -0.95 3.49
N GLY A 60 -2.32 -0.27 2.40
CA GLY A 60 -3.19 -0.18 1.23
C GLY A 60 -3.30 -1.54 0.55
N HIS A 61 -4.40 -1.77 -0.14
CA HIS A 61 -4.62 -3.02 -0.87
C HIS A 61 -5.49 -2.79 -2.10
N TRP A 62 -5.37 -3.70 -3.07
CA TRP A 62 -6.32 -3.79 -4.15
C TRP A 62 -7.56 -4.53 -3.66
N ARG A 63 -8.73 -3.91 -3.86
CA ARG A 63 -10.02 -4.52 -3.53
C ARG A 63 -10.77 -4.85 -4.80
N HIS A 64 -11.19 -6.11 -4.92
CA HIS A 64 -12.08 -6.53 -6.00
C HIS A 64 -13.50 -5.98 -5.78
N THR A 65 -14.15 -5.55 -6.85
CA THR A 65 -15.52 -5.01 -6.86
C THR A 65 -16.21 -5.43 -8.14
N ARG A 66 -17.54 -5.20 -8.26
CA ARG A 66 -18.29 -5.44 -9.50
C ARG A 66 -17.76 -4.70 -10.72
N HIS A 67 -17.06 -3.58 -10.52
CA HIS A 67 -16.53 -2.72 -11.59
C HIS A 67 -15.06 -3.05 -11.92
N GLY A 68 -14.48 -4.06 -11.27
CA GLY A 68 -13.07 -4.42 -11.34
C GLY A 68 -12.32 -4.12 -10.04
N TRP A 69 -11.01 -4.04 -10.14
CA TRP A 69 -10.10 -3.80 -9.01
C TRP A 69 -9.90 -2.32 -8.77
N ARG A 70 -10.07 -1.87 -7.53
CA ARG A 70 -9.74 -0.51 -7.12
C ARG A 70 -8.67 -0.49 -6.05
N TRP A 71 -7.79 0.49 -6.09
CA TRP A 71 -6.81 0.72 -5.03
C TRP A 71 -7.51 1.34 -3.81
N VAL A 72 -7.31 0.75 -2.64
CA VAL A 72 -7.66 1.33 -1.35
C VAL A 72 -6.36 1.85 -0.73
N PRO A 73 -6.19 3.19 -0.61
CA PRO A 73 -4.98 3.75 -0.04
C PRO A 73 -4.75 3.30 1.40
N GLY A 74 -3.50 2.99 1.73
CA GLY A 74 -3.09 2.80 3.11
C GLY A 74 -3.21 4.10 3.89
N HIS A 75 -3.44 3.99 5.19
CA HIS A 75 -3.65 5.14 6.05
C HIS A 75 -3.21 4.85 7.49
N TRP A 76 -3.00 5.93 8.24
CA TRP A 76 -2.81 5.85 9.68
C TRP A 76 -4.16 5.75 10.37
N LYS A 77 -4.38 4.66 11.11
CA LYS A 77 -5.57 4.47 11.94
C LYS A 77 -5.21 4.73 13.39
N ARG A 78 -5.98 5.58 14.06
CA ARG A 78 -5.79 5.85 15.49
C ARG A 78 -6.03 4.57 16.29
N ILE A 79 -5.08 4.23 17.15
CA ILE A 79 -5.23 3.13 18.11
C ILE A 79 -6.19 3.66 19.18
N ARG A 80 -7.27 2.92 19.41
CA ARG A 80 -8.20 3.18 20.51
C ARG A 80 -7.71 2.43 21.74
#